data_AF-A0A9W7ZR45-F1
#
_entry.id   AF-A0A9W7ZR45-F1
#
_cell.length_a   1.000
_cell.length_b   1.000
_cell.length_c   1.000
_cell.angle_alpha   90.00
_cell.angle_beta   90.00
_cell.angle_gamma   90.00
#
_symmetry.space_group_name_H-M   'P 1'
#
loop_
_entity.id
_entity.type
_entity.pdbx_description
1 polymer ?
#
loop_
_entity_poly.entity_id
_entity_poly.type
_entity_poly.pdbx_seq_one_letter_code
_entity_poly.pdbx_strand_id
1 'polypeptide(L)'
;GILQHCGRGDIEKASEPLQVLWDQGYSALDIITTLFRVVKQDTALAEAQKMDFVREIGMTHMKILEGVQSLVQLYGLLARMCRSTMPPAAFALS
;
A
#
# COMPACT_ATOMS: atom_id res chain seq x y z
N GLY A 1 11.29 -1.26 2.78
CA GLY A 1 10.04 -1.59 3.49
C GLY A 1 8.86 -1.27 2.59
N ILE A 2 7.66 -1.75 2.93
CA ILE A 2 6.47 -1.64 2.06
C ILE A 2 6.31 -0.22 1.49
N LEU A 3 6.33 0.78 2.37
CA LEU A 3 6.13 2.18 1.98
C LEU A 3 7.18 2.69 0.97
N GLN A 4 8.46 2.39 1.19
CA GLN A 4 9.53 2.87 0.33
C GLN A 4 9.49 2.22 -1.06
N HIS A 5 9.09 0.95 -1.15
CA HIS A 5 8.92 0.26 -2.43
C HIS A 5 7.71 0.81 -3.19
N CYS A 6 6.58 1.01 -2.52
CA CYS A 6 5.44 1.71 -3.11
C CYS A 6 5.79 3.11 -3.58
N GLY A 7 6.62 3.84 -2.83
CA GLY A 7 7.08 5.18 -3.18
C GLY A 7 7.92 5.24 -4.46
N ARG A 8 8.48 4.11 -4.90
CA ARG A 8 9.28 3.95 -6.12
C ARG A 8 8.54 3.19 -7.23
N GLY A 9 7.28 2.81 -7.00
CA GLY A 9 6.50 2.00 -7.94
C GLY A 9 6.94 0.54 -8.03
N ASP A 10 7.73 0.04 -7.09
CA ASP A 10 8.28 -1.32 -7.13
C ASP A 10 7.32 -2.29 -6.42
N ILE A 11 6.31 -2.78 -7.16
CA ILE A 11 5.25 -3.63 -6.59
C ILE A 11 5.77 -4.99 -6.14
N GLU A 12 6.74 -5.57 -6.87
CA GLU A 12 7.32 -6.87 -6.55
C GLU A 12 8.01 -6.80 -5.18
N LYS A 13 8.88 -5.81 -4.98
CA LYS A 13 9.56 -5.61 -3.69
C LYS A 13 8.64 -5.10 -2.57
N ALA A 14 7.51 -4.46 -2.91
CA ALA A 14 6.50 -4.09 -1.91
C ALA A 14 5.71 -5.31 -1.42
N SER A 15 5.53 -6.31 -2.28
CA SER A 15 4.70 -7.50 -2.05
C SER A 15 5.36 -8.50 -1.10
N GLU A 16 6.69 -8.66 -1.18
CA GLU A 16 7.47 -9.53 -0.30
C GLU A 16 7.28 -9.24 1.20
N PRO A 17 7.52 -8.01 1.72
CA PRO A 17 7.32 -7.73 3.14
C PRO A 17 5.85 -7.78 3.56
N LEU A 18 4.89 -7.53 2.67
CA LEU A 18 3.47 -7.75 2.96
C LEU A 18 3.17 -9.24 3.19
N GLN A 19 3.68 -10.10 2.30
CA GLN A 19 3.55 -11.55 2.43
C GLN A 19 4.13 -12.04 3.76
N VAL A 20 5.32 -11.55 4.13
CA VAL A 20 5.96 -11.91 5.41
C VAL A 20 5.10 -11.53 6.61
N LEU A 21 4.51 -10.32 6.64
CA LEU A 21 3.60 -9.93 7.73
C LEU A 21 2.34 -10.80 7.74
N TRP A 22 1.79 -11.12 6.58
CA TRP A 22 0.63 -12.00 6.49
C TRP A 22 0.92 -13.40 7.03
N ASP A 23 2.04 -14.01 6.63
CA ASP A 23 2.45 -15.35 7.05
C ASP A 23 2.81 -15.43 8.55
N GLN A 24 3.19 -14.30 9.15
CA GLN A 24 3.37 -14.15 10.60
C GLN A 24 2.04 -14.06 11.37
N GLY A 25 0.90 -14.03 10.68
CA GLY A 25 -0.43 -14.02 11.29
C GLY A 25 -0.94 -12.63 11.67
N TYR A 26 -0.31 -11.55 11.19
CA TYR A 26 -0.86 -10.21 11.38
C TYR A 26 -2.20 -10.07 10.63
N SER A 27 -3.20 -9.51 11.32
CA SER A 27 -4.50 -9.29 10.68
C SER A 27 -4.42 -8.21 9.60
N ALA A 28 -5.33 -8.26 8.61
CA ALA A 28 -5.44 -7.21 7.61
C ALA A 28 -5.66 -5.82 8.25
N LEU A 29 -6.38 -5.78 9.38
CA LEU A 29 -6.64 -4.58 10.15
C LEU A 29 -5.36 -4.02 10.81
N ASP A 30 -4.54 -4.88 11.41
CA ASP A 30 -3.26 -4.47 12.01
C ASP A 30 -2.30 -3.93 10.95
N ILE A 31 -2.21 -4.61 9.80
CA ILE A 31 -1.37 -4.21 8.68
C ILE A 31 -1.81 -2.83 8.16
N ILE A 32 -3.10 -2.64 7.89
CA ILE A 32 -3.57 -1.39 7.28
C ILE A 32 -3.51 -0.19 8.23
N THR A 33 -3.84 -0.39 9.51
CA THR A 33 -3.75 0.67 10.52
C THR A 33 -2.29 1.06 10.78
N THR A 34 -1.37 0.10 10.73
CA THR A 34 0.07 0.35 10.82
C THR A 34 0.58 1.11 9.59
N LEU A 35 0.21 0.69 8.37
CA LEU A 35 0.57 1.41 7.14
C LEU A 35 0.10 2.86 7.17
N PHE A 36 -1.13 3.12 7.63
CA PHE A 36 -1.66 4.47 7.79
C PHE A 36 -0.79 5.33 8.71
N ARG A 37 -0.37 4.78 9.86
CA ARG A 37 0.51 5.48 10.82
C ARG A 37 1.88 5.77 10.20
N VAL A 38 2.49 4.78 9.55
CA VAL A 38 3.81 4.91 8.92
C VAL A 38 3.80 5.97 7.83
N VAL A 39 2.78 5.98 6.96
CA VAL A 39 2.64 7.01 5.90
C VAL A 39 2.55 8.42 6.49
N LYS A 40 1.79 8.60 7.57
CA LYS A 40 1.65 9.93 8.21
C LYS A 40 2.94 10.42 8.86
N GLN A 41 3.76 9.51 9.37
CA GLN A 41 5.01 9.83 10.06
C GLN A 41 6.21 9.94 9.11
N ASP A 42 6.08 9.47 7.87
CA ASP A 42 7.15 9.50 6.89
C ASP A 42 7.52 10.94 6.50
N THR A 43 8.82 11.23 6.48
CA THR A 43 9.37 12.55 6.14
C THR A 43 10.08 12.57 4.78
N ALA A 44 10.17 11.43 4.10
CA ALA A 44 10.87 11.28 2.82
C ALA A 44 9.95 11.43 1.60
N LEU A 45 8.67 11.08 1.75
CA LEU A 45 7.66 11.22 0.70
C LEU A 45 7.27 12.68 0.49
N ALA A 46 7.05 13.05 -0.78
CA ALA A 46 6.44 14.33 -1.11
C ALA A 46 5.00 14.38 -0.57
N GLU A 47 4.55 15.56 -0.13
CA GLU A 47 3.23 15.70 0.51
C GLU A 47 2.07 15.29 -0.41
N ALA A 48 2.14 15.58 -1.71
CA ALA A 48 1.14 15.11 -2.67
C ALA A 48 1.03 13.57 -2.70
N GLN A 49 2.17 12.89 -2.74
CA GLN A 49 2.25 11.43 -2.75
C GLN A 49 1.76 10.83 -1.42
N LYS A 50 2.08 11.46 -0.29
CA LYS A 50 1.56 11.08 1.03
C LYS A 50 0.04 11.19 1.07
N MET A 51 -0.54 12.27 0.56
CA MET A 51 -2.00 12.44 0.51
C MET A 51 -2.67 11.38 -0.36
N ASP A 52 -2.06 11.01 -1.49
CA ASP A 52 -2.57 9.95 -2.34
C ASP A 52 -2.55 8.58 -1.66
N PHE A 53 -1.47 8.26 -0.95
CA PHE A 53 -1.37 7.03 -0.17
C PHE A 53 -2.38 6.99 0.97
N VAL A 54 -2.54 8.09 1.71
CA VAL A 54 -3.54 8.21 2.78
C VAL A 54 -4.96 7.94 2.25
N ARG A 55 -5.29 8.46 1.05
CA ARG A 55 -6.58 8.22 0.40
C ARG A 55 -6.79 6.75 0.07
N GLU A 56 -5.81 6.12 -0.58
CA GLU A 56 -5.89 4.70 -0.99
C GLU A 56 -5.97 3.75 0.21
N ILE A 57 -5.20 4.03 1.26
CA ILE A 57 -5.27 3.30 2.53
C ILE A 57 -6.66 3.48 3.17
N GLY A 58 -7.19 4.71 3.22
CA GLY A 58 -8.53 4.98 3.77
C GLY A 58 -9.63 4.19 3.06
N MET A 59 -9.64 4.18 1.72
CA MET A 59 -10.61 3.42 0.94
C MET A 59 -10.51 1.91 1.16
N THR A 60 -9.29 1.38 1.29
CA THR A 60 -9.07 -0.04 1.57
C THR A 60 -9.49 -0.40 2.99
N HIS A 61 -9.24 0.50 3.94
CA HIS A 61 -9.61 0.33 5.34
C HIS A 61 -11.12 0.21 5.50
N MET A 62 -11.91 1.01 4.80
CA MET A 62 -13.38 0.89 4.82
C MET A 62 -13.82 -0.51 4.36
N LYS A 63 -13.27 -1.03 3.26
CA LYS A 63 -13.59 -2.38 2.78
C LYS A 63 -13.19 -3.48 3.78
N ILE A 64 -12.08 -3.30 4.50
CA ILE A 64 -11.66 -4.22 5.56
C ILE A 64 -12.65 -4.20 6.73
N LEU A 65 -13.19 -3.03 7.10
CA LEU A 65 -14.21 -2.89 8.14
C LEU A 65 -15.56 -3.50 7.74
N GLU A 66 -15.85 -3.53 6.43
CA GLU A 66 -17.01 -4.24 5.86
C GLU A 66 -16.83 -5.77 5.82
N GLY A 67 -15.70 -6.29 6.31
CA GLY A 67 -15.41 -7.72 6.39
C GLY A 67 -14.56 -8.28 5.25
N VAL A 68 -14.12 -7.44 4.29
CA VAL A 68 -13.25 -7.87 3.18
C VAL A 68 -11.79 -7.89 3.63
N GLN A 69 -11.45 -8.87 4.48
CA GLN A 69 -10.15 -8.98 5.14
C GLN A 69 -9.23 -10.01 4.47
N SER A 70 -9.00 -9.87 3.16
CA SER A 70 -8.16 -10.79 2.40
C SER A 70 -6.80 -10.22 2.05
N LEU A 71 -5.80 -11.10 1.90
CA LEU A 71 -4.48 -10.73 1.39
C LEU A 71 -4.55 -10.05 0.01
N VAL A 72 -5.47 -10.52 -0.86
CA VAL A 72 -5.71 -9.92 -2.19
C VAL A 72 -6.12 -8.45 -2.09
N GLN A 73 -6.90 -8.08 -1.07
CA GLN A 73 -7.31 -6.70 -0.85
C GLN A 73 -6.11 -5.80 -0.50
N LEU A 74 -5.15 -6.32 0.28
CA LEU A 74 -3.89 -5.64 0.61
C LEU A 74 -2.96 -5.55 -0.61
N TYR A 75 -2.86 -6.58 -1.44
CA TYR A 75 -2.14 -6.49 -2.71
C TYR A 75 -2.73 -5.45 -3.65
N GLY A 76 -4.07 -5.37 -3.72
CA GLY A 76 -4.75 -4.33 -4.49
C GLY A 76 -4.41 -2.91 -3.99
N LEU A 77 -4.25 -2.72 -2.68
CA LEU A 77 -3.77 -1.46 -2.10
C LEU A 77 -2.35 -1.15 -2.55
N LEU A 78 -1.41 -2.09 -2.43
CA LEU A 78 -0.02 -1.89 -2.87
C LEU A 78 0.05 -1.52 -4.34
N ALA A 79 -0.75 -2.19 -5.19
CA ALA A 79 -0.82 -1.88 -6.61
C ALA A 79 -1.24 -0.44 -6.89
N ARG A 80 -2.28 0.06 -6.19
CA ARG A 80 -2.74 1.45 -6.36
C ARG A 80 -1.75 2.48 -5.83
N MET A 81 -1.08 2.19 -4.72
CA MET A 81 0.01 3.02 -4.20
C MET A 81 1.21 3.06 -5.16
N CYS A 82 1.64 1.91 -5.69
CA CYS A 82 2.72 1.88 -6.69
C CYS A 82 2.32 2.66 -7.95
N ARG A 83 1.08 2.48 -8.42
CA ARG A 83 0.56 3.15 -9.62
C ARG A 83 0.61 4.68 -9.52
N SER A 84 0.33 5.26 -8.35
CA SER A 84 0.33 6.73 -8.19
C SER A 84 1.73 7.35 -8.31
N THR A 85 2.78 6.52 -8.43
CA THR A 85 4.18 6.95 -8.56
C THR A 85 4.77 6.62 -9.94
N MET A 86 4.06 5.86 -10.76
CA MET A 86 4.51 5.47 -12.09
C MET A 86 4.20 6.56 -13.13
N PRO A 87 5.10 6.79 -14.10
CA PRO A 87 4.79 7.59 -15.28
C PRO A 87 3.63 6.93 -16.07
N PRO A 88 2.69 7.71 -16.64
CA PRO A 88 1.58 7.16 -17.43
C PRO A 88 2.02 6.23 -18.57
N ALA A 89 3.22 6.48 -19.12
CA ALA A 89 3.80 5.69 -20.21
C ALA A 89 4.26 4.29 -19.79
N ALA A 90 4.61 4.07 -18.52
CA ALA A 90 5.07 2.76 -18.03
C ALA A 90 3.93 1.73 -17.91
N PHE A 91 2.68 2.17 -18.09
CA PHE A 91 1.50 1.30 -18.09
C PHE A 91 0.96 1.02 -19.50
N ALA A 92 1.51 1.65 -20.53
CA ALA A 92 1.20 1.27 -21.90
C ALA A 92 1.84 -0.11 -22.15
N LEU A 93 0.98 -1.12 -22.21
CA LEU A 93 1.26 -2.54 -22.49
C LEU A 93 2.59 -2.76 -23.25
N SER A 94 3.59 -3.26 -22.54
CA SER A 94 4.70 -4.05 -23.11
C SER A 94 4.21 -5.45 -23.44
#